data_AF-A0A920AMQ6-F1
#
_entry.id   AF-A0A920AMQ6-F1
#
_cell.length_a   1.000
_cell.length_b   1.000
_cell.length_c   1.000
_cell.angle_alpha   90.00
_cell.angle_beta   90.00
_cell.angle_gamma   90.00
#
_symmetry.space_group_name_H-M   'P 1'
#
loop_
_entity.id
_entity.type
_entity.pdbx_description
1 polymer ?
#
loop_
_entity_poly.entity_id
_entity_poly.type
_entity_poly.pdbx_seq_one_letter_code
_entity_poly.pdbx_strand_id
1 'polypeptide(L)' 'MSAEIIMPIIYFVCLLILVGPHFLDTNSSFKQFLSNLSIWALIVIVITLSYQAYNYFT' A
#
# COMPACT_ATOMS: atom_id res chain seq x y z
N MET A 1 -11.51 -20.19 -6.70
CA MET A 1 -11.11 -18.76 -6.71
C MET A 1 -9.93 -18.65 -7.66
N SER A 2 -9.97 -17.74 -8.62
CA SER A 2 -8.95 -17.64 -9.67
C SER A 2 -7.61 -17.12 -9.16
N ALA A 3 -6.51 -17.53 -9.81
CA ALA A 3 -5.15 -17.10 -9.45
C ALA A 3 -4.98 -15.58 -9.51
N GLU A 4 -5.72 -14.89 -10.39
CA GLU A 4 -5.76 -13.43 -10.52
C GLU A 4 -6.25 -12.69 -9.26
N ILE A 5 -7.04 -13.35 -8.41
CA ILE A 5 -7.52 -12.78 -7.13
C ILE A 5 -6.60 -13.20 -5.98
N ILE A 6 -6.12 -14.45 -6.00
CA ILE A 6 -5.30 -15.02 -4.92
C ILE A 6 -3.90 -14.39 -4.88
N MET A 7 -3.29 -14.14 -6.05
CA MET A 7 -1.92 -13.65 -6.12
C MET A 7 -1.75 -12.24 -5.50
N PRO A 8 -2.63 -11.25 -5.77
CA PRO A 8 -2.60 -9.97 -5.08
C PRO A 8 -2.71 -10.10 -3.55
N ILE A 9 -3.58 -10.99 -3.07
CA ILE A 9 -3.77 -11.20 -1.62
C ILE A 9 -2.49 -11.74 -0.98
N ILE A 10 -1.87 -12.76 -1.58
CA ILE A 10 -0.61 -13.32 -1.09
C ILE A 10 0.48 -12.25 -1.08
N TYR A 11 0.59 -11.47 -2.17
CA TYR A 11 1.57 -10.39 -2.25
C TYR A 11 1.38 -9.37 -1.12
N PHE A 12 0.15 -8.92 -0.88
CA PHE A 12 -0.16 -8.00 0.22
C PHE A 12 0.17 -8.60 1.59
N VAL A 13 -0.18 -9.87 1.84
CA VAL A 13 0.13 -10.53 3.11
C VAL A 13 1.64 -10.64 3.33
N CYS A 14 2.40 -11.07 2.31
CA CYS A 14 3.86 -11.16 2.39
C CYS A 14 4.50 -9.78 2.62
N LEU A 15 4.00 -8.73 1.95
CA LEU A 15 4.49 -7.37 2.10
C LEU A 15 4.19 -6.83 3.51
N LEU A 16 3.00 -7.10 4.06
CA LEU A 16 2.65 -6.75 5.43
C LEU A 16 3.50 -7.52 6.47
N ILE A 17 3.84 -8.78 6.23
CA ILE A 17 4.73 -9.53 7.13
C ILE A 17 6.15 -8.97 7.08
N LEU A 18 6.64 -8.61 5.89
CA LEU A 18 7.99 -8.10 5.69
C LEU A 18 8.17 -6.68 6.25
N VAL A 19 7.21 -5.79 5.99
CA VAL A 19 7.32 -4.36 6.28
C VAL A 19 6.53 -3.97 7.54
N GLY A 20 5.43 -4.66 7.84
CA GLY A 20 4.53 -4.34 8.95
C GLY A 20 5.18 -4.26 10.34
N PRO A 21 6.00 -5.22 10.78
CA PRO A 21 6.60 -5.14 12.12
C PRO A 21 7.54 -3.93 12.25
N HIS A 22 8.42 -3.68 11.27
CA HIS A 22 9.30 -2.51 11.27
C HIS A 22 8.53 -1.19 11.12
N PHE A 23 7.44 -1.19 10.34
CA PHE A 23 6.56 -0.04 10.21
C PHE A 23 5.90 0.30 11.55
N LEU A 24 5.40 -0.68 12.29
CA LEU A 24 4.80 -0.44 13.60
C LEU A 24 5.84 0.01 14.64
N ASP A 25 7.05 -0.57 14.61
CA ASP A 25 8.13 -0.21 15.53
C ASP A 25 8.61 1.24 15.34
N THR A 26 8.79 1.67 14.09
CA THR A 26 9.16 3.05 13.74
C THR A 26 8.03 4.07 13.90
N ASN A 27 6.79 3.61 14.13
CA ASN A 27 5.58 4.41 14.27
C ASN A 27 4.89 4.16 15.62
N SER A 28 5.68 4.18 16.70
CA SER A 28 5.23 3.80 18.05
C SER A 28 4.12 4.69 18.64
N SER A 29 3.92 5.91 18.13
CA SER A 29 2.80 6.77 18.55
C SER A 29 1.65 6.72 17.54
N PHE A 30 0.41 6.66 18.04
CA PHE A 30 -0.79 6.64 17.19
C PHE A 30 -0.85 7.82 16.23
N LYS A 31 -0.41 9.00 16.67
CA LYS A 31 -0.34 10.22 15.84
C LYS A 31 0.68 10.07 14.70
N GLN A 32 1.85 9.49 14.97
CA GLN A 32 2.89 9.26 13.96
C GLN A 32 2.48 8.14 12.99
N PHE A 33 1.86 7.08 13.49
CA PHE A 33 1.27 6.03 12.67
C PHE A 33 0.24 6.59 11.69
N LEU A 34 -0.74 7.38 12.15
CA LEU A 34 -1.72 8.03 11.26
C LEU A 34 -1.07 9.00 10.27
N SER A 35 -0.07 9.77 10.71
CA SER A 35 0.65 10.72 9.85
C SER A 35 1.44 10.02 8.75
N ASN A 36 2.08 8.90 9.06
CA ASN A 36 2.86 8.15 8.07
C ASN A 36 1.94 7.32 7.17
N LEU A 37 0.86 6.76 7.72
CA LEU A 37 -0.17 6.07 6.92
C LEU A 37 -0.85 7.00 5.92
N SER A 38 -1.13 8.26 6.29
CA SER A 38 -1.74 9.23 5.37
C SER A 38 -0.82 9.59 4.20
N ILE A 39 0.49 9.68 4.43
CA ILE A 39 1.49 9.88 3.37
C ILE A 39 1.52 8.67 2.44
N TRP A 40 1.56 7.44 2.98
CA TRP A 40 1.51 6.21 2.18
C TRP A 40 0.22 6.12 1.35
N ALA A 41 -0.93 6.48 1.93
CA ALA A 41 -2.21 6.52 1.21
C ALA A 41 -2.18 7.52 0.05
N LEU A 42 -1.59 8.70 0.26
CA LEU A 42 -1.44 9.71 -0.79
C LEU A 42 -0.55 9.23 -1.94
N ILE A 43 0.58 8.57 -1.63
CA ILE A 43 1.46 7.97 -2.64
C ILE A 43 0.70 6.95 -3.49
N VAL A 44 -0.06 6.05 -2.84
CA VAL A 44 -0.88 5.04 -3.55
C VAL A 44 -1.90 5.72 -4.46
N ILE A 45 -2.60 6.76 -3.99
CA ILE A 45 -3.58 7.51 -4.80
C ILE A 45 -2.90 8.13 -6.03
N VAL A 46 -1.73 8.75 -5.89
CA VAL A 46 -1.02 9.36 -7.02
C VAL A 46 -0.60 8.30 -8.04
N ILE A 47 -0.09 7.15 -7.59
CA ILE A 47 0.31 6.05 -8.47
C ILE A 47 -0.91 5.48 -9.21
N THR A 48 -2.02 5.24 -8.52
CA THR A 48 -3.22 4.67 -9.16
C THR A 48 -3.85 5.63 -10.15
N LEU A 49 -3.95 6.92 -9.80
CA LEU A 49 -4.47 7.95 -10.70
C LEU A 49 -3.55 8.16 -11.91
N SER A 50 -2.23 8.17 -11.73
CA SER A 50 -1.29 8.30 -12.85
C SER A 50 -1.34 7.09 -13.78
N TYR A 51 -1.42 5.87 -13.25
CA TYR A 51 -1.63 4.66 -14.05
C TYR A 51 -2.97 4.73 -14.80
N GLN A 52 -4.06 5.13 -14.14
CA GLN A 52 -5.36 5.25 -14.78
C GLN A 52 -5.35 6.33 -15.87
N ALA A 53 -4.72 7.48 -15.62
CA ALA A 53 -4.57 8.54 -16.61
C ALA A 53 -3.76 8.07 -17.82
N TYR A 54 -2.63 7.38 -17.62
CA TYR A 54 -1.82 6.83 -18.70
C TYR A 54 -2.64 5.89 -19.62
N ASN A 55 -3.40 4.97 -19.03
CA ASN A 55 -4.29 4.05 -19.77
C ASN A 55 -5.50 4.74 -20.40
N TYR A 56 -5.88 5.93 -19.93
CA TYR A 56 -6.95 6.71 -20.55
C TYR A 56 -6.46 7.43 -21.81
N PHE A 57 -5.20 7.87 -21.83
CA PHE A 57 -4.61 8.63 -22.94
C PHE A 57 -3.85 7.78 -23.97
N THR A 58 -3.61 6.50 -23.68
CA THR A 58 -2.93 5.53 -24.57
C THR A 58 -3.89 4.42 -24.97
#